data_AF-A0A1L7ACS0-F1
#
_entry.id   AF-A0A1L7ACS0-F1
#
_cell.length_a   1.000
_cell.length_b   1.000
_cell.length_c   1.000
_cell.angle_alpha   90.00
_cell.angle_beta   90.00
_cell.angle_gamma   90.00
#
_symmetry.space_group_name_H-M   'P 1'
#
loop_
_entity.id
_entity.type
_entity.pdbx_description
1 polymer ?
#
loop_
_entity_poly.entity_id
_entity_poly.type
_entity_poly.pdbx_seq_one_letter_code
_entity_poly.pdbx_strand_id
1 'polypeptide(L)'
;MLPDLPFWKAKSLSEMTRSEWESLCDGCGRCCLHKLRDDDTDEIHWTEVACRLLDTSTALCSDYANRRSKVPDCVKLTPARLKRIDWLPPSCGYRLVAEGRDLPEWHPLVSGDRATVQGAGVSVAGRVVSERRAGALEDHVVDWPGRWPRAASAVGEAGRVRWRRRPLPA
;
A
#
# COMPACT_ATOMS: atom_id res chain seq x y z
N MET A 1 -22.82 7.78 -24.55
CA MET A 1 -22.46 8.34 -23.23
C MET A 1 -21.23 7.58 -22.78
N LEU A 2 -20.06 8.24 -22.73
CA LEU A 2 -18.88 7.64 -22.14
C LEU A 2 -19.18 7.50 -20.63
N PRO A 3 -18.99 6.33 -20.02
CA PRO A 3 -19.20 6.19 -18.58
C PRO A 3 -18.31 7.19 -17.85
N ASP A 4 -18.85 7.85 -16.82
CA ASP A 4 -18.08 8.75 -15.98
C ASP A 4 -16.86 8.00 -15.43
N LEU A 5 -15.68 8.57 -15.64
CA LEU A 5 -14.45 7.96 -15.14
C LEU A 5 -14.50 7.90 -13.60
N PRO A 6 -14.03 6.80 -12.99
CA PRO A 6 -13.93 6.75 -11.53
C PRO A 6 -13.03 7.88 -11.01
N PHE A 7 -13.30 8.37 -9.80
CA PHE A 7 -12.66 9.57 -9.27
C PHE A 7 -11.13 9.47 -9.24
N TRP A 8 -10.57 8.27 -9.00
CA TRP A 8 -9.11 8.06 -8.96
C TRP A 8 -8.44 8.14 -10.33
N LYS A 9 -9.21 8.12 -11.42
CA LYS A 9 -8.76 8.40 -12.80
C LYS A 9 -9.04 9.84 -13.22
N ALA A 10 -10.12 10.44 -12.69
CA ALA A 10 -10.59 11.76 -13.09
C ALA A 10 -9.94 12.91 -12.31
N LYS A 11 -9.60 12.71 -11.04
CA LYS A 11 -9.09 13.74 -10.13
C LYS A 11 -7.61 13.58 -9.84
N SER A 12 -6.89 14.69 -9.73
CA SER A 12 -5.58 14.70 -9.08
C SER A 12 -5.69 14.43 -7.58
N LEU A 13 -4.59 13.99 -6.95
CA LEU A 13 -4.58 13.73 -5.50
C LEU A 13 -4.96 14.95 -4.65
N SER A 14 -4.72 16.16 -5.14
CA SER A 14 -5.08 17.42 -4.47
C SER A 14 -6.57 17.76 -4.56
N GLU A 15 -7.27 17.22 -5.55
CA GLU A 15 -8.71 17.45 -5.76
C GLU A 15 -9.58 16.42 -5.03
N MET A 16 -8.97 15.38 -4.45
CA MET A 16 -9.68 14.36 -3.71
C MET A 16 -10.17 14.88 -2.36
N THR A 17 -11.42 14.61 -2.06
CA THR A 17 -11.94 14.76 -0.70
C THR A 17 -11.20 13.82 0.26
N ARG A 18 -11.30 14.08 1.57
CA ARG A 18 -10.72 13.18 2.58
C ARG A 18 -11.24 11.75 2.44
N SER A 19 -12.52 11.56 2.13
CA SER A 19 -13.11 10.22 1.99
C SER A 19 -12.55 9.48 0.77
N GLU A 20 -12.41 10.18 -0.36
CA GLU A 20 -11.80 9.63 -1.58
C GLU A 20 -10.32 9.30 -1.39
N TRP A 21 -9.58 10.14 -0.66
CA TRP A 21 -8.19 9.87 -0.32
C TRP A 21 -8.06 8.63 0.58
N GLU A 22 -8.84 8.53 1.66
CA GLU A 22 -8.76 7.38 2.57
C GLU A 22 -9.21 6.07 1.89
N SER A 23 -10.09 6.13 0.88
CA SER A 23 -10.53 4.93 0.15
C SER A 23 -9.49 4.37 -0.84
N LEU A 24 -8.42 5.11 -1.15
CA LEU A 24 -7.26 4.57 -1.89
C LEU A 24 -6.44 3.55 -1.09
N CYS A 25 -6.68 3.44 0.22
CA CYS A 25 -6.08 2.39 1.03
C CYS A 25 -6.85 1.07 0.86
N ASP A 26 -6.20 0.08 0.25
CA ASP A 26 -6.74 -1.28 0.11
C ASP A 26 -6.82 -2.03 1.45
N GLY A 27 -6.15 -1.55 2.51
CA GLY A 27 -6.09 -2.24 3.79
C GLY A 27 -5.17 -3.46 3.78
N CYS A 28 -4.16 -3.50 2.90
CA CYS A 28 -3.23 -4.62 2.84
C CYS A 28 -2.31 -4.75 4.07
N GLY A 29 -2.09 -3.67 4.83
CA GLY A 29 -1.24 -3.65 6.03
C GLY A 29 0.27 -3.54 5.79
N ARG A 30 0.74 -3.56 4.54
CA ARG A 30 2.19 -3.50 4.19
C ARG A 30 2.88 -2.20 4.64
N CYS A 31 2.15 -1.09 4.64
CA CYS A 31 2.68 0.18 5.15
C CYS A 31 2.91 0.16 6.67
N CYS A 32 2.24 -0.74 7.40
CA CYS A 32 2.34 -0.88 8.86
C CYS A 32 3.50 -1.78 9.32
N LEU A 33 4.25 -2.37 8.39
CA LEU A 33 5.45 -3.14 8.70
C LEU A 33 6.62 -2.21 8.97
N HIS A 34 7.51 -2.61 9.89
CA HIS A 34 8.78 -1.91 10.09
C HIS A 34 9.65 -2.04 8.84
N LYS A 35 10.38 -0.97 8.55
CA LYS A 35 11.41 -0.93 7.52
C LYS A 35 12.71 -0.53 8.17
N LEU A 36 13.78 -1.21 7.80
CA LEU A 36 15.14 -0.81 8.12
C LEU A 36 15.69 -0.03 6.93
N ARG A 37 16.45 1.01 7.22
CA ARG A 37 17.19 1.76 6.20
C ARG A 37 18.66 1.54 6.48
N ASP A 38 19.38 1.15 5.46
CA ASP A 38 20.83 1.01 5.53
C ASP A 38 21.48 2.40 5.54
N ASP A 39 22.34 2.65 6.53
CA ASP A 39 22.92 3.97 6.77
C ASP A 39 23.96 4.37 5.70
N ASP A 40 24.54 3.40 5.00
CA ASP A 40 25.59 3.62 3.99
C ASP A 40 25.01 3.76 2.57
N THR A 41 24.00 2.96 2.25
CA THR A 41 23.44 2.83 0.90
C THR A 41 22.08 3.48 0.71
N ASP A 42 21.42 3.88 1.81
CA ASP A 42 20.05 4.40 1.84
C ASP A 42 19.00 3.35 1.38
N GLU A 43 19.40 2.08 1.25
CA GLU A 43 18.52 0.99 0.81
C GLU A 43 17.47 0.65 1.89
N ILE A 44 16.25 0.35 1.44
CA ILE A 44 15.15 -0.04 2.33
C ILE A 44 15.06 -1.56 2.39
N HIS A 45 15.30 -2.10 3.59
CA HIS A 45 15.00 -3.49 3.91
C HIS A 45 13.61 -3.60 4.54
N TRP A 46 12.80 -4.46 3.96
CA TRP A 46 11.44 -4.75 4.42
C TRP A 46 11.48 -5.83 5.50
N THR A 47 10.58 -5.74 6.49
CA THR A 47 10.43 -6.78 7.51
C THR A 47 9.02 -7.33 7.54
N GLU A 48 8.82 -8.50 8.15
CA GLU A 48 7.49 -9.03 8.48
C GLU A 48 7.03 -8.64 9.88
N VAL A 49 7.70 -7.66 10.50
CA VAL A 49 7.34 -7.14 11.81
C VAL A 49 6.32 -6.03 11.67
N ALA A 50 5.11 -6.29 12.15
CA ALA A 50 4.01 -5.35 12.17
C ALA A 50 4.03 -4.45 13.40
N CYS A 51 3.63 -3.18 13.23
CA CYS A 51 3.45 -2.27 14.35
C CYS A 51 2.44 -2.83 15.36
N ARG A 52 2.54 -2.44 16.64
CA ARG A 52 1.68 -2.96 17.71
C ARG A 52 0.18 -2.71 17.55
N LEU A 53 -0.24 -1.83 16.65
CA LEU A 53 -1.65 -1.55 16.40
C LEU A 53 -2.22 -2.37 15.24
N LEU A 54 -1.38 -3.02 14.44
CA LEU A 54 -1.85 -3.87 13.36
C LEU A 54 -2.31 -5.21 13.94
N ASP A 55 -3.55 -5.57 13.66
CA ASP A 55 -4.02 -6.93 13.88
C ASP A 55 -3.42 -7.85 12.82
N THR A 56 -2.58 -8.78 13.26
CA THR A 56 -1.84 -9.69 12.39
C THR A 56 -2.75 -10.70 11.69
N SER A 57 -3.99 -10.90 12.16
CA SER A 57 -4.96 -11.80 11.55
C SER A 57 -5.80 -11.13 10.46
N THR A 58 -6.10 -9.83 10.62
CA THR A 58 -6.98 -9.10 9.69
C THR A 58 -6.23 -8.13 8.78
N ALA A 59 -4.98 -7.77 9.12
CA ALA A 59 -4.20 -6.67 8.53
C ALA A 59 -4.82 -5.27 8.72
N LEU A 60 -5.75 -5.12 9.67
CA LEU A 60 -6.38 -3.85 9.97
C LEU A 60 -5.76 -3.20 11.20
N CYS A 61 -5.69 -1.87 11.18
CA CYS A 61 -5.25 -1.11 12.35
C CYS A 61 -6.38 -1.07 13.38
N SER A 62 -6.11 -1.58 14.58
CA SER A 62 -7.04 -1.60 15.71
C SER A 62 -7.47 -0.22 16.21
N ASP A 63 -6.67 0.83 15.95
CA ASP A 63 -7.00 2.21 16.30
C ASP A 63 -6.50 3.19 15.25
N TYR A 64 -7.07 3.10 14.04
CA TYR A 64 -6.65 3.93 12.92
C TYR A 64 -6.80 5.43 13.23
N ALA A 65 -7.85 5.85 13.94
CA ALA A 65 -8.11 7.26 14.23
C ALA A 65 -7.03 7.88 15.14
N ASN A 66 -6.57 7.15 16.17
CA ASN A 66 -5.60 7.66 17.15
C ASN A 66 -4.18 7.09 16.95
N ARG A 67 -3.92 6.40 15.83
CA ARG A 67 -2.65 5.69 15.59
C ARG A 67 -1.40 6.52 15.81
N ARG A 68 -1.41 7.83 15.50
CA ARG A 68 -0.25 8.72 15.65
C ARG A 68 0.07 9.09 17.10
N SER A 69 -0.94 9.19 17.96
CA SER A 69 -0.68 9.45 19.38
C SER A 69 -0.15 8.20 20.07
N LYS A 70 -0.55 7.03 19.57
CA LYS A 70 -0.11 5.74 20.10
C LYS A 70 1.23 5.32 19.53
N VAL A 71 1.45 5.40 18.21
CA VAL A 71 2.66 4.98 17.49
C VAL A 71 3.27 6.20 16.80
N PRO A 72 4.30 6.85 17.39
CA PRO A 72 4.90 8.08 16.85
C PRO A 72 5.41 7.94 15.40
N ASP A 73 5.94 6.76 15.06
CA ASP A 73 6.49 6.47 13.73
C ASP A 73 5.40 6.22 12.67
N CYS A 74 4.13 6.15 13.08
CA CYS A 74 3.03 5.96 12.13
C CYS A 74 2.85 7.20 11.26
N VAL A 75 3.19 7.07 9.98
CA VAL A 75 3.10 8.17 9.03
C VAL A 75 1.66 8.33 8.52
N LYS A 76 1.10 9.54 8.71
CA LYS A 76 -0.11 9.94 7.98
C LYS A 76 0.27 10.26 6.53
N LEU A 77 -0.17 9.43 5.59
CA LEU A 77 0.00 9.69 4.18
C LEU A 77 -0.81 10.92 3.77
N THR A 78 -0.16 11.84 3.06
CA THR A 78 -0.76 13.03 2.46
C THR A 78 -0.18 13.20 1.06
N PRO A 79 -0.86 13.87 0.12
CA PRO A 79 -0.31 14.12 -1.22
C PRO A 79 1.08 14.76 -1.21
N ALA A 80 1.33 15.68 -0.27
CA ALA A 80 2.63 16.33 -0.11
C ALA A 80 3.73 15.38 0.38
N ARG A 81 3.43 14.49 1.34
CA ARG A 81 4.38 13.48 1.84
C ARG A 81 4.65 12.40 0.80
N LEU A 82 3.65 12.03 0.00
CA LEU A 82 3.79 10.98 -1.01
C LEU A 82 4.90 11.28 -2.02
N LYS A 83 5.17 12.57 -2.30
CA LYS A 83 6.28 13.02 -3.16
C LYS A 83 7.67 12.81 -2.56
N ARG A 84 7.77 12.50 -1.27
CA ARG A 84 9.03 12.44 -0.51
C ARG A 84 9.33 11.06 0.09
N ILE A 85 8.39 10.13 0.01
CA ILE A 85 8.54 8.78 0.56
C ILE A 85 8.82 7.79 -0.57
N ASP A 86 9.70 6.86 -0.29
CA ASP A 86 10.24 5.82 -1.19
C ASP A 86 9.94 4.40 -0.69
N TRP A 87 9.50 4.26 0.56
CA TRP A 87 9.21 2.99 1.23
C TRP A 87 7.78 2.47 1.04
N LEU A 88 6.98 3.03 0.12
CA LEU A 88 5.65 2.49 -0.16
C LEU A 88 5.71 1.26 -1.07
N PRO A 89 4.93 0.21 -0.78
CA PRO A 89 4.94 -0.99 -1.59
C PRO A 89 4.46 -0.67 -3.00
N PRO A 90 4.94 -1.40 -4.02
CA PRO A 90 4.65 -1.09 -5.42
C PRO A 90 3.16 -1.21 -5.77
N SER A 91 2.39 -1.98 -5.00
CA SER A 91 0.93 -2.14 -5.16
C SER A 91 0.10 -1.13 -4.37
N CYS A 92 0.72 -0.17 -3.66
CA CYS A 92 -0.03 0.79 -2.84
C CYS A 92 -0.93 1.68 -3.70
N GLY A 93 -2.24 1.72 -3.39
CA GLY A 93 -3.21 2.53 -4.14
C GLY A 93 -2.82 4.01 -4.24
N TYR A 94 -2.32 4.61 -3.15
CA TYR A 94 -1.79 5.97 -3.15
C TYR A 94 -0.69 6.17 -4.19
N ARG A 95 0.29 5.27 -4.22
CA ARG A 95 1.43 5.31 -5.13
C ARG A 95 0.97 5.14 -6.58
N LEU A 96 0.12 4.16 -6.84
CA LEU A 96 -0.41 3.88 -8.18
C LEU A 96 -1.12 5.10 -8.75
N VAL A 97 -2.05 5.70 -8.01
CA VAL A 97 -2.78 6.88 -8.47
C VAL A 97 -1.87 8.09 -8.65
N ALA A 98 -0.88 8.28 -7.77
CA ALA A 98 0.12 9.33 -7.93
C ALA A 98 0.98 9.18 -9.19
N GLU A 99 1.28 7.94 -9.58
CA GLU A 99 1.98 7.57 -10.81
C GLU A 99 1.04 7.60 -12.05
N GLY A 100 -0.24 7.96 -11.89
CA GLY A 100 -1.23 7.94 -12.96
C GLY A 100 -1.62 6.52 -13.43
N ARG A 101 -1.37 5.50 -12.59
CA ARG A 101 -1.71 4.10 -12.84
C ARG A 101 -3.09 3.79 -12.29
N ASP A 102 -3.74 2.81 -12.90
CA ASP A 102 -5.02 2.32 -12.40
C ASP A 102 -4.85 1.47 -11.14
N LEU A 103 -5.94 1.35 -10.38
CA LEU A 103 -6.04 0.45 -9.25
C LEU A 103 -6.21 -0.99 -9.77
N PRO A 104 -5.60 -1.97 -9.11
CA PRO A 104 -5.70 -3.37 -9.52
C PRO A 104 -7.09 -3.95 -9.26
N GLU A 105 -7.43 -5.04 -9.93
CA GLU A 105 -8.76 -5.67 -9.87
C GLU A 105 -9.17 -6.12 -8.45
N TRP A 106 -8.23 -6.47 -7.59
CA TRP A 106 -8.50 -6.83 -6.20
C TRP A 106 -8.72 -5.63 -5.27
N HIS A 107 -8.49 -4.40 -5.75
CA HIS A 107 -8.63 -3.21 -4.93
C HIS A 107 -10.11 -2.99 -4.59
N PRO A 108 -10.50 -2.66 -3.34
CA PRO A 108 -11.91 -2.55 -2.95
C PRO A 108 -12.74 -1.54 -3.76
N LEU A 109 -12.11 -0.47 -4.25
CA LEU A 109 -12.74 0.50 -5.17
C LEU A 109 -13.08 -0.08 -6.56
N VAL A 110 -12.43 -1.18 -6.95
CA VAL A 110 -12.63 -1.88 -8.23
C VAL A 110 -13.48 -3.13 -8.02
N SER A 111 -13.14 -3.97 -7.03
CA SER A 111 -13.86 -5.22 -6.74
C SER A 111 -15.17 -5.03 -5.99
N GLY A 112 -15.33 -3.92 -5.26
CA GLY A 112 -16.43 -3.72 -4.31
C GLY A 112 -16.30 -4.51 -3.00
N ASP A 113 -15.26 -5.34 -2.85
CA ASP A 113 -15.06 -6.24 -1.72
C ASP A 113 -13.66 -6.10 -1.14
N ARG A 114 -13.53 -6.11 0.19
CA ARG A 114 -12.24 -6.09 0.88
C ARG A 114 -11.60 -7.48 0.96
N ALA A 115 -12.39 -8.56 0.90
CA ALA A 115 -11.87 -9.92 0.98
C ALA A 115 -10.94 -10.25 -0.21
N THR A 116 -11.12 -9.59 -1.35
CA THR A 116 -10.24 -9.75 -2.53
C THR A 116 -8.79 -9.37 -2.26
N VAL A 117 -8.53 -8.48 -1.29
CA VAL A 117 -7.17 -8.08 -0.90
C VAL A 117 -6.42 -9.24 -0.22
N GLN A 118 -7.11 -10.02 0.62
CA GLN A 118 -6.54 -11.24 1.19
C GLN A 118 -6.47 -12.35 0.13
N GLY A 119 -7.53 -12.53 -0.67
CA GLY A 119 -7.58 -13.53 -1.74
C GLY A 119 -6.50 -13.37 -2.81
N ALA A 120 -6.12 -12.12 -3.14
CA ALA A 120 -5.03 -11.80 -4.07
C ALA A 120 -3.63 -11.93 -3.46
N GLY A 121 -3.51 -12.31 -2.18
CA GLY A 121 -2.22 -12.47 -1.49
C GLY A 121 -1.45 -11.15 -1.29
N VAL A 122 -2.10 -10.00 -1.44
CA VAL A 122 -1.48 -8.69 -1.20
C VAL A 122 -1.47 -8.34 0.30
N SER A 123 -2.47 -8.82 1.05
CA SER A 123 -2.56 -8.61 2.50
C SER A 123 -1.41 -9.25 3.28
N VAL A 124 -1.03 -8.61 4.38
CA VAL A 124 -0.07 -9.14 5.35
C VAL A 124 -0.71 -10.08 6.39
N ALA A 125 -2.04 -10.20 6.38
CA ALA A 125 -2.80 -11.05 7.28
C ALA A 125 -2.24 -12.49 7.32
N GLY A 126 -1.98 -13.00 8.52
CA GLY A 126 -1.45 -14.34 8.76
C GLY A 126 0.03 -14.54 8.38
N ARG A 127 0.75 -13.48 7.98
CA ARG A 127 2.12 -13.55 7.44
C ARG A 127 3.12 -12.67 8.21
N VAL A 128 2.72 -12.15 9.36
CA VAL A 128 3.48 -11.15 10.10
C VAL A 128 3.45 -11.40 11.59
N VAL A 129 4.49 -10.95 12.27
CA VAL A 129 4.64 -10.98 13.72
C VAL A 129 4.51 -9.57 14.29
N SER A 130 3.90 -9.42 15.46
CA SER A 130 3.84 -8.12 16.12
C SER A 130 5.23 -7.70 16.65
N GLU A 131 5.56 -6.41 16.57
CA GLU A 131 6.78 -5.82 17.16
C GLU A 131 6.98 -6.17 18.64
N ARG A 132 5.88 -6.44 19.36
CA ARG A 132 5.91 -6.83 20.77
C ARG A 132 6.48 -8.24 21.01
N ARG A 133 6.62 -9.05 19.95
CA ARG A 133 7.02 -10.46 20.01
C ARG A 133 8.20 -10.79 19.09
N ALA A 134 8.54 -9.92 18.15
CA ALA A 134 9.52 -10.20 17.11
C ALA A 134 10.97 -10.27 17.63
N GLY A 135 11.34 -9.45 18.61
CA GLY A 135 12.74 -9.26 18.97
C GLY A 135 13.43 -8.26 18.05
N ALA A 136 14.67 -8.56 17.64
CA ALA A 136 15.44 -7.73 16.71
C ALA A 136 14.77 -7.72 15.32
N LEU A 137 14.75 -6.57 14.64
CA LEU A 137 14.04 -6.44 13.35
C LEU A 137 14.82 -7.10 12.19
N GLU A 138 16.13 -7.16 12.34
CA GLU A 138 17.11 -7.72 11.41
C GLU A 138 16.87 -9.21 11.17
N ASP A 139 16.36 -9.92 12.18
CA ASP A 139 16.02 -11.35 12.09
C ASP A 139 14.76 -11.62 11.24
N HIS A 140 14.01 -10.58 10.87
CA HIS A 140 12.70 -10.67 10.20
C HIS A 140 12.69 -10.01 8.82
N VAL A 141 13.86 -9.80 8.21
CA VAL A 141 13.98 -9.18 6.88
C VAL A 141 13.40 -10.11 5.81
N VAL A 142 12.48 -9.58 5.00
CA VAL A 142 11.76 -10.31 3.94
C VAL A 142 11.51 -9.42 2.73
N ASP A 143 11.59 -9.96 1.52
CA ASP A 143 11.44 -9.11 0.31
C ASP A 143 10.01 -8.92 -0.17
N TRP A 144 9.09 -9.81 0.21
CA TRP A 144 7.76 -9.88 -0.41
C TRP A 144 6.92 -8.59 -0.26
N PRO A 145 7.05 -7.75 0.80
CA PRO A 145 6.27 -6.51 0.88
C PRO A 145 6.67 -5.49 -0.19
N GLY A 146 7.96 -5.45 -0.53
CA GLY A 146 8.54 -4.60 -1.58
C GLY A 146 8.30 -5.11 -3.00
N ARG A 147 7.78 -6.33 -3.16
CA ARG A 147 7.49 -6.94 -4.47
C ARG A 147 6.00 -6.82 -4.81
N TRP A 148 5.71 -6.77 -6.11
CA TRP A 148 4.34 -6.92 -6.61
C TRP A 148 3.80 -8.31 -6.22
N PRO A 149 2.54 -8.45 -5.74
CA PRO A 149 2.03 -9.76 -5.33
C PRO A 149 1.99 -10.73 -6.51
N ARG A 150 2.56 -11.94 -6.34
CA ARG A 150 2.65 -12.93 -7.43
C ARG A 150 1.28 -13.45 -7.88
N ALA A 151 0.37 -13.70 -6.93
CA ALA A 151 -0.99 -14.15 -7.22
C ALA A 151 -1.77 -13.11 -8.04
N ALA A 152 -1.48 -11.82 -7.83
CA ALA A 152 -2.01 -10.72 -8.63
C ALA A 152 -1.45 -10.66 -10.07
N SER A 153 -0.19 -11.05 -10.27
CA SER A 153 0.42 -11.10 -11.61
C SER A 153 -0.19 -12.19 -12.51
N ALA A 154 -0.67 -13.29 -11.92
CA ALA A 154 -1.33 -14.37 -12.66
C ALA A 154 -2.72 -13.97 -13.21
N VAL A 155 -3.40 -13.02 -12.57
CA VAL A 155 -4.69 -12.48 -13.03
C VAL A 155 -4.49 -11.41 -14.13
N GLY A 156 -3.32 -10.74 -14.14
CA GLY A 156 -3.00 -9.64 -15.05
C GLY A 156 -2.56 -10.01 -16.48
N GLU A 157 -2.30 -11.28 -16.80
CA GLU A 157 -1.92 -11.66 -18.18
C GLU A 157 -3.08 -11.60 -19.18
N ALA A 158 -4.33 -11.61 -18.72
CA ALA A 158 -5.52 -11.43 -19.56
C ALA A 158 -5.81 -9.95 -19.92
N GLY A 159 -5.18 -8.99 -19.24
CA GLY A 159 -5.47 -7.56 -19.35
C GLY A 159 -4.29 -6.71 -19.84
N ARG A 160 -3.43 -7.24 -20.71
CA ARG A 160 -2.22 -6.58 -21.21
C ARG A 160 -2.55 -5.41 -22.15
N VAL A 161 -3.12 -4.32 -21.61
CA VAL A 161 -3.14 -3.02 -22.29
C VAL A 161 -1.70 -2.54 -22.35
N ARG A 162 -1.16 -2.43 -23.57
CA ARG A 162 0.17 -1.86 -23.82
C ARG A 162 0.17 -0.40 -23.35
N TRP A 163 0.72 -0.16 -22.17
CA TRP A 163 0.88 1.18 -21.61
C TRP A 163 1.94 1.95 -22.42
N ARG A 164 1.48 2.86 -23.30
CA ARG A 164 2.36 3.92 -23.81
C ARG A 164 2.59 4.90 -22.67
N ARG A 165 3.84 5.05 -22.23
CA ARG A 165 4.25 6.13 -21.33
C ARG A 165 3.78 7.46 -21.93
N ARG A 166 2.86 8.15 -21.26
CA ARG A 166 2.56 9.55 -21.58
C ARG A 166 3.78 10.34 -21.11
N PRO A 167 4.49 11.07 -22.00
CA PRO A 167 5.66 11.82 -21.57
C PRO A 167 5.26 12.87 -20.53
N LEU A 168 6.08 13.00 -19.49
CA LEU A 168 5.98 14.09 -18.53
C LEU A 168 6.13 15.42 -19.29
N PRO A 169 5.32 16.46 -19.00
CA PRO A 169 5.58 17.79 -19.54
C PRO A 169 6.94 18.30 -19.03
N ALA A 170 7.65 18.99 -19.91
CA ALA A 170 8.98 19.57 -19.69
C ALA A 170 9.00 20.64 -18.59
#